data_AF-A0A6V7XT77-F1
#
_entry.id   AF-A0A6V7XT77-F1
#
_cell.length_a   1.000
_cell.length_b   1.000
_cell.length_c   1.000
_cell.angle_alpha   90.00
_cell.angle_beta   90.00
_cell.angle_gamma   90.00
#
_symmetry.space_group_name_H-M   'P 1'
#
loop_
_entity.id
_entity.type
_entity.pdbx_description
1 polymer ?
#
loop_
_entity_poly.entity_id
_entity_poly.type
_entity_poly.pdbx_seq_one_letter_code
_entity_poly.pdbx_strand_id
1 'polypeptide(L)' 'MKAWDGDSINETILYKLSGENSKYFIIDEFNGIIQTKTNKLPSSAQLIVNAYQSNRPERNSTAFFYSKIIIQKKKLKYL' A
#
# COMPACT_ATOMS: atom_id res chain seq x y z
N MET A 1 -2.71 -5.94 -1.70
CA MET A 1 -1.64 -6.93 -1.36
C MET A 1 -2.21 -7.88 -0.31
N LYS A 2 -1.70 -9.11 -0.16
CA LYS A 2 -2.17 -10.03 0.88
C LYS A 2 -0.98 -10.70 1.57
N ALA A 3 -1.00 -10.72 2.89
CA ALA A 3 -0.12 -11.53 3.72
C ALA A 3 -0.83 -12.82 4.15
N TRP A 4 -0.05 -13.87 4.40
CA TRP A 4 -0.53 -15.17 4.83
C TRP A 4 0.22 -15.59 6.10
N ASP A 5 -0.50 -15.96 7.14
CA ASP A 5 0.08 -16.60 8.32
C ASP A 5 0.08 -18.11 8.13
N GLY A 6 1.22 -18.74 8.37
CA GLY A 6 1.44 -20.16 8.12
C GLY A 6 1.05 -21.07 9.28
N ASP A 7 0.57 -20.50 10.39
CA ASP A 7 0.11 -21.29 11.53
C ASP A 7 -1.37 -21.70 11.41
N SER A 8 -1.82 -22.55 12.33
CA SER A 8 -3.20 -23.05 12.35
C SER A 8 -4.20 -22.07 12.98
N ILE A 9 -3.76 -20.88 13.40
CA ILE A 9 -4.59 -19.89 14.08
C ILE A 9 -4.92 -18.80 13.07
N ASN A 10 -6.18 -18.72 12.69
CA ASN A 10 -6.64 -17.69 11.76
C ASN A 10 -6.78 -16.34 12.48
N GLU A 11 -5.64 -15.70 12.77
CA GLU A 11 -5.58 -14.37 13.37
C GLU A 11 -5.84 -13.29 12.32
N THR A 12 -6.50 -12.21 12.74
CA THR A 12 -6.72 -11.05 11.87
C THR A 12 -5.39 -10.37 11.56
N ILE A 13 -5.08 -10.25 10.25
CA ILE A 13 -3.92 -9.51 9.76
C ILE A 13 -4.34 -8.07 9.46
N LEU A 14 -3.62 -7.13 10.04
CA LEU A 14 -3.79 -5.69 9.81
C LEU A 14 -2.62 -5.13 8.99
N TYR A 15 -2.89 -4.08 8.21
CA TYR A 15 -1.92 -3.46 7.32
C TYR A 15 -1.71 -1.98 7.64
N LYS A 16 -0.45 -1.54 7.62
CA LYS A 16 -0.07 -0.12 7.74
C LYS A 16 0.99 0.28 6.71
N LEU A 17 0.94 1.54 6.31
CA LEU A 17 1.96 2.17 5.45
C LEU A 17 2.93 3.00 6.29
N SER A 18 4.20 2.98 5.90
CA SER A 18 5.24 3.88 6.41
C SER A 18 6.19 4.31 5.30
N GLY A 19 7.14 5.19 5.64
CA GLY A 19 8.09 5.80 4.69
C GLY A 19 7.63 7.16 4.17
N GLU A 20 8.53 7.88 3.49
CA GLU A 20 8.34 9.29 3.10
C GLU A 20 7.13 9.52 2.20
N ASN A 21 6.87 8.61 1.25
CA ASN A 21 5.77 8.74 0.31
C ASN A 21 4.42 8.30 0.88
N SER A 22 4.37 7.69 2.08
CA SER A 22 3.12 7.21 2.70
C SER A 22 2.07 8.33 2.87
N LYS A 23 2.50 9.58 3.02
CA LYS A 23 1.61 10.75 3.08
C LYS A 23 0.68 10.90 1.87
N TYR A 24 1.04 10.34 0.71
CA TYR A 24 0.25 10.40 -0.52
C TYR A 24 -0.72 9.22 -0.70
N PHE A 25 -0.67 8.20 0.17
CA PHE A 25 -1.42 6.95 0.01
C PHE A 25 -2.11 6.52 1.30
N ILE A 26 -3.29 5.92 1.20
CA ILE A 26 -3.93 5.17 2.29
C ILE A 26 -3.83 3.68 1.97
N ILE A 27 -3.82 2.87 3.02
CA ILE A 27 -4.06 1.43 2.93
C ILE A 27 -5.32 1.12 3.72
N ASP A 28 -6.19 0.30 3.16
CA ASP A 28 -7.25 -0.34 3.92
C ASP A 28 -6.62 -1.35 4.88
N GLU A 29 -6.85 -1.13 6.16
CA GLU A 29 -6.20 -1.88 7.24
C GLU A 29 -6.55 -3.37 7.24
N PHE A 30 -7.69 -3.78 6.67
CA PHE A 30 -8.18 -5.16 6.73
C PHE A 30 -7.90 -5.97 5.46
N ASN A 31 -7.88 -5.33 4.29
CA ASN A 31 -7.70 -6.01 3.01
C ASN A 31 -6.41 -5.63 2.25
N GLY A 32 -5.65 -4.65 2.76
CA GLY A 32 -4.36 -4.27 2.19
C GLY A 32 -4.46 -3.63 0.80
N ILE A 33 -5.62 -3.04 0.45
CA ILE A 33 -5.80 -2.26 -0.77
C ILE A 33 -5.19 -0.87 -0.56
N ILE A 34 -4.24 -0.50 -1.43
CA ILE A 34 -3.60 0.82 -1.41
C ILE A 34 -4.34 1.74 -2.38
N GLN A 35 -4.70 2.93 -1.91
CA GLN A 35 -5.34 3.97 -2.72
C GLN A 35 -4.60 5.30 -2.58
N THR A 36 -4.73 6.16 -3.58
CA THR A 36 -4.15 7.50 -3.58
C THR A 36 -5.00 8.44 -2.74
N LYS A 37 -4.40 9.21 -1.82
CA LYS A 37 -5.13 10.24 -1.05
C LYS A 37 -5.35 11.52 -1.86
N THR A 38 -4.49 11.77 -2.86
CA THR A 38 -4.44 13.04 -3.58
C THR A 38 -4.14 12.81 -5.05
N ASN A 39 -4.54 13.76 -5.90
CA ASN A 39 -4.22 13.76 -7.32
C ASN A 39 -2.78 14.24 -7.61
N LYS A 40 -2.11 14.88 -6.64
CA LYS A 40 -0.72 15.35 -6.76
C LYS A 40 0.21 14.31 -6.16
N LEU A 41 0.61 13.36 -6.99
CA LEU A 41 1.52 12.28 -6.62
C LEU A 41 2.94 12.56 -7.12
N PRO A 42 3.98 12.04 -6.45
CA PRO A 42 5.34 12.09 -6.97
C PRO A 42 5.46 11.28 -8.27
N SER A 43 6.52 11.50 -9.06
CA SER A 43 6.77 10.75 -10.30
C SER A 43 7.04 9.26 -10.05
N SER A 44 7.54 8.93 -8.86
CA SER A 44 7.66 7.58 -8.34
C SER A 44 7.44 7.57 -6.84
N ALA A 45 6.90 6.48 -6.30
CA ALA A 45 6.75 6.29 -4.87
C ALA A 45 7.33 4.96 -4.42
N GLN A 46 8.07 4.99 -3.32
CA GLN A 46 8.42 3.82 -2.51
C GLN A 46 7.60 3.85 -1.23
N LEU A 47 6.91 2.75 -0.94
CA LEU A 47 6.12 2.55 0.28
C LEU A 47 6.62 1.32 1.02
N ILE A 48 6.65 1.43 2.35
CA ILE A 48 6.89 0.30 3.23
C ILE A 48 5.53 -0.16 3.74
N VAL A 49 5.18 -1.41 3.47
CA VAL A 49 3.94 -2.04 3.90
C VAL A 49 4.28 -3.01 5.01
N ASN A 50 3.73 -2.78 6.21
CA ASN A 50 3.84 -3.73 7.30
C ASN A 50 2.50 -4.46 7.46
N ALA A 51 2.55 -5.78 7.51
CA ALA A 51 1.42 -6.63 7.87
C ALA A 51 1.71 -7.26 9.23
N TYR A 52 0.75 -7.27 10.15
CA TYR A 52 0.95 -7.78 11.51
C TYR A 52 -0.32 -8.44 12.04
N GLN A 53 -0.17 -9.42 12.94
CA GLN A 53 -1.30 -10.00 13.65
C GLN A 53 -1.86 -8.97 14.65
N SER A 54 -3.19 -8.75 14.65
CA SER A 54 -3.84 -7.77 15.52
C SER A 54 -3.51 -7.97 17.00
N ASN A 55 -3.47 -9.23 17.45
CA ASN A 55 -3.23 -9.58 18.86
C ASN A 55 -1.75 -9.82 19.18
N ARG A 56 -0.88 -9.87 18.16
CA ARG A 56 0.55 -10.19 18.26
C ARG A 56 1.35 -9.33 17.27
N PRO A 57 1.39 -7.99 17.46
CA PRO A 57 2.00 -7.07 16.50
C PRO A 57 3.51 -7.28 16.30
N GLU A 58 4.17 -7.99 17.21
CA GLU A 58 5.54 -8.46 17.08
C GLU A 58 5.71 -9.52 15.98
N ARG A 59 4.65 -10.29 15.67
CA ARG A 59 4.59 -11.19 14.51
C ARG A 59 4.14 -10.38 13.31
N ASN A 60 5.12 -9.83 12.62
CA ASN A 60 4.89 -8.99 11.45
C ASN A 60 5.79 -9.37 10.28
N SER A 61 5.40 -8.88 9.10
CA SER A 61 6.17 -8.96 7.87
C SER A 61 6.20 -7.59 7.21
N THR A 62 7.29 -7.33 6.48
CA THR A 62 7.50 -6.07 5.77
C THR A 62 7.68 -6.35 4.28
N ALA A 63 6.94 -5.60 3.46
CA ALA A 63 7.06 -5.61 2.02
C ALA A 63 7.34 -4.19 1.50
N PHE A 64 8.10 -4.11 0.40
CA PHE A 64 8.37 -2.86 -0.29
C PHE A 64 7.52 -2.77 -1.55
N PHE A 65 6.79 -1.67 -1.69
CA PHE A 65 6.00 -1.38 -2.87
C PHE A 65 6.61 -0.21 -3.63
N TYR A 66 6.92 -0.43 -4.90
CA TYR A 66 7.42 0.60 -5.81
C TYR A 66 6.40 0.87 -6.91
N SER A 67 6.09 2.14 -7.13
CA SER A 67 5.27 2.56 -8.26
C SER A 67 5.95 3.68 -9.05
N LYS A 68 5.77 3.62 -10.37
CA LYS A 68 6.11 4.70 -11.29
C LYS A 68 4.80 5.28 -11.82
N ILE A 69 4.62 6.59 -11.70
CA ILE A 69 3.39 7.26 -12.11
C ILE A 69 3.61 7.88 -13.49
N ILE A 70 2.78 7.46 -14.44
CA ILE A 70 2.88 7.90 -15.84
C ILE A 70 1.63 8.72 -16.15
N ILE A 71 1.81 10.02 -16.38
CA ILE A 71 0.74 10.90 -16.84
C ILE A 71 0.57 10.69 -18.35
N GLN A 72 -0.54 10.08 -18.76
CA GLN A 72 -0.90 10.02 -20.17
C GLN A 72 -1.61 11.32 -20.57
N LYS A 73 -0.96 12.15 -21.39
CA LYS A 73 -1.64 13.28 -22.04
C LYS A 73 -2.56 12.74 -23.14
N LYS A 74 -3.88 12.86 -22.96
CA LYS A 74 -4.83 12.63 -24.06
C LYS A 74 -4.55 13.67 -25.15
N LYS A 75 -4.20 13.24 -26.36
CA LYS A 75 -4.23 14.11 -27.54
C LYS A 75 -5.70 14.45 -27.82
N LEU A 76 -6.07 15.72 -27.64
CA LEU A 76 -7.31 16.25 -28.20
C LEU A 76 -7.16 16.23 -29.72
N LYS A 77 -7.99 15.43 -30.40
CA LYS A 77 -8.16 15.54 -31.85
C LYS A 77 -9.09 16.73 -32.08
N TYR A 78 -8.56 17.80 -32.65
CA TYR A 78 -9.39 18.86 -33.22
C TYR A 78 -9.87 18.35 -34.59
N LEU A 79 -11.19 18.21 -34.74
CA LEU A 79 -11.89 18.03 -36.02
C LEU A 79 -12.14 19.42 -36.62
#